data_AF-M3IHV7-F1
#
_entry.id   AF-M3IHV7-F1
#
_cell.length_a   1.000
_cell.length_b   1.000
_cell.length_c   1.000
_cell.angle_alpha   90.00
_cell.angle_beta   90.00
_cell.angle_gamma   90.00
#
_symmetry.space_group_name_H-M   'P 1'
#
loop_
_entity.id
_entity.type
_entity.pdbx_description
1 polymer ?
#
loop_
_entity_poly.entity_id
_entity_poly.type
_entity_poly.pdbx_seq_one_letter_code
_entity_poly.pdbx_strand_id
1 'polypeptide(L)'
;IFANDYQLWMKYEADGVQRLNKVVRGIFYRHIPFSKQVRDKVAKTPAFAEIHNRFINIRNRKYTEIENRYKKYLNALGSLPDPLRENLEFFRV
;
A
#
# COMPACT_ATOMS: atom_id res chain seq x y z
N ILE A 1 17.38 -17.41 4.09
CA ILE A 1 17.36 -15.93 3.85
C ILE A 1 16.38 -15.65 2.70
N PHE A 2 15.69 -14.51 2.70
CA PHE A 2 14.35 -14.26 2.12
C PHE A 2 13.23 -15.11 2.72
N ALA A 3 13.22 -16.43 2.53
CA ALA A 3 12.12 -17.28 3.03
C ALA A 3 11.95 -17.15 4.55
N ASN A 4 13.06 -17.13 5.29
CA ASN A 4 13.06 -16.89 6.73
C ASN A 4 12.56 -15.48 7.08
N ASP A 5 13.02 -14.46 6.35
CA ASP A 5 12.59 -13.08 6.57
C ASP A 5 11.10 -12.90 6.30
N TYR A 6 10.60 -13.56 5.26
CA TYR A 6 9.18 -13.58 4.91
C TYR A 6 8.35 -14.31 5.96
N GLN A 7 8.86 -15.41 6.54
CA GLN A 7 8.20 -16.05 7.67
C GLN A 7 8.15 -15.11 8.89
N LEU A 8 9.24 -14.40 9.20
CA LEU A 8 9.24 -13.40 10.28
C LEU A 8 8.31 -12.22 9.98
N TRP A 9 8.22 -11.81 8.71
CA TRP A 9 7.32 -10.77 8.22
C TRP A 9 5.87 -11.13 8.50
N MET A 10 5.47 -12.34 8.09
CA MET A 10 4.10 -12.82 8.24
C MET A 10 3.72 -13.11 9.69
N LYS A 11 4.66 -13.66 10.49
CA LYS A 11 4.36 -14.09 11.87
C LYS A 11 4.48 -13.00 12.92
N TYR A 12 5.44 -12.09 12.79
CA TYR A 12 5.77 -11.14 13.86
C TYR A 12 5.47 -9.69 13.45
N GLU A 13 5.93 -9.29 12.27
CA GLU A 13 5.81 -7.91 11.82
C GLU A 13 4.34 -7.53 11.52
N ALA A 14 3.53 -8.50 11.08
CA ALA A 14 2.08 -8.34 10.92
C ALA A 14 1.35 -8.01 12.26
N ASP A 15 1.91 -8.45 13.39
CA ASP A 15 1.39 -8.15 14.72
C ASP A 15 2.09 -6.95 15.39
N GLY A 16 3.01 -6.30 14.69
CA GLY A 16 3.77 -5.15 15.20
C GLY A 16 4.99 -5.54 16.05
N VAL A 17 5.32 -6.83 16.14
CA VAL A 17 6.52 -7.31 16.82
C VAL A 17 7.71 -7.20 15.88
N GLN A 18 8.65 -6.33 16.20
CA GLN A 18 9.81 -6.06 15.36
C GLN A 18 10.85 -7.17 15.49
N ARG A 19 11.05 -7.94 14.42
CA ARG A 19 12.08 -8.99 14.32
C ARG A 19 12.99 -8.80 13.11
N LEU A 20 12.55 -8.03 12.11
CA LEU A 20 13.30 -7.74 10.91
C LEU A 20 14.12 -6.45 11.03
N ASN A 21 15.17 -6.39 10.22
CA ASN A 21 15.92 -5.16 10.02
C ASN A 21 15.08 -4.07 9.33
N LYS A 22 15.39 -2.80 9.64
CA LYS A 22 14.71 -1.62 9.05
C LYS A 22 14.69 -1.66 7.52
N VAL A 23 15.78 -2.10 6.90
CA VAL A 23 15.91 -2.20 5.43
C VAL A 23 14.95 -3.26 4.86
N VAL A 24 14.97 -4.48 5.42
CA VAL A 24 14.10 -5.58 4.97
C VAL A 24 12.63 -5.22 5.16
N ARG A 25 12.27 -4.64 6.31
CA ARG A 25 10.92 -4.10 6.58
C ARG A 25 10.50 -3.09 5.51
N GLY A 26 11.37 -2.16 5.15
CA GLY A 26 11.09 -1.17 4.11
C GLY A 26 10.84 -1.79 2.74
N ILE A 27 11.63 -2.80 2.36
CA ILE A 27 11.46 -3.54 1.10
C ILE A 27 10.11 -4.28 1.10
N PHE A 28 9.83 -5.04 2.15
CA PHE A 28 8.58 -5.80 2.24
C PHE A 28 7.36 -4.90 2.31
N TYR A 29 7.37 -3.83 3.10
CA TYR A 29 6.22 -2.93 3.17
C TYR A 29 5.90 -2.27 1.82
N ARG A 30 6.91 -2.04 0.96
CA ARG A 30 6.73 -1.46 -0.37
C ARG A 30 6.23 -2.48 -1.39
N HIS A 31 6.86 -3.65 -1.44
CA HIS A 31 6.66 -4.63 -2.51
C HIS A 31 5.70 -5.76 -2.14
N ILE A 32 5.57 -6.06 -0.85
CA ILE A 32 4.74 -7.12 -0.28
C ILE A 32 3.92 -6.54 0.90
N PRO A 33 3.08 -5.51 0.65
CA PRO A 33 2.32 -4.85 1.70
C PRO A 33 1.30 -5.81 2.32
N PHE A 34 1.04 -5.66 3.62
CA PHE A 34 -0.08 -6.36 4.26
C PHE A 34 -1.44 -5.86 3.76
N SER A 35 -2.48 -6.62 4.09
CA SER A 35 -3.87 -6.16 3.91
C SER A 35 -4.10 -4.82 4.63
N LYS A 36 -5.10 -4.05 4.18
CA LYS A 36 -5.40 -2.72 4.73
C LYS A 36 -5.56 -2.76 6.25
N GLN A 37 -6.35 -3.71 6.76
CA GLN A 37 -6.60 -3.89 8.19
C GLN A 37 -5.31 -4.08 9.01
N VAL A 38 -4.39 -4.91 8.52
CA VAL A 38 -3.10 -5.14 9.21
C VAL A 38 -2.21 -3.90 9.11
N ARG A 39 -2.16 -3.25 7.94
CA ARG A 39 -1.39 -2.00 7.77
C ARG A 39 -1.84 -0.91 8.72
N ASP A 40 -3.14 -0.72 8.88
CA ASP A 40 -3.72 0.30 9.77
C ASP A 40 -3.43 0.00 11.26
N LYS A 41 -3.37 -1.29 11.63
CA LYS A 41 -2.92 -1.73 12.97
C LYS A 41 -1.45 -1.41 13.20
N VAL A 42 -0.55 -1.88 12.32
CA VAL A 42 0.90 -1.75 12.53
C VAL A 42 1.40 -0.33 12.33
N ALA A 43 0.72 0.49 11.50
CA ALA A 43 1.07 1.89 11.26
C ALA A 43 1.08 2.77 12.52
N LYS A 44 0.32 2.38 13.55
CA LYS A 44 0.30 3.05 14.86
C LYS A 44 1.63 2.91 15.61
N THR A 45 2.46 1.93 15.23
CA THR A 45 3.75 1.70 15.87
C THR A 45 4.85 2.55 15.21
N PRO A 46 5.81 3.11 15.99
CA PRO A 46 6.83 4.00 15.46
C PRO A 46 7.68 3.40 14.33
N ALA A 47 7.94 2.10 14.35
CA ALA A 47 8.77 1.43 13.33
C ALA A 47 8.11 1.36 11.95
N PHE A 48 6.79 1.51 11.89
CA PHE A 48 6.03 1.49 10.64
C PHE A 48 5.52 2.87 10.25
N ALA A 49 5.40 3.82 11.17
CA ALA A 49 4.84 5.15 10.90
C ALA A 49 5.50 5.86 9.70
N GLU A 50 6.84 5.94 9.67
CA GLU A 50 7.56 6.58 8.56
C GLU A 50 7.33 5.85 7.22
N ILE A 51 7.39 4.52 7.24
CA ILE A 51 7.27 3.67 6.04
C ILE A 51 5.83 3.70 5.52
N HIS A 52 4.85 3.69 6.42
CA HIS A 52 3.43 3.80 6.13
C HIS A 52 3.11 5.14 5.49
N ASN A 53 3.57 6.26 6.06
CA ASN A 53 3.39 7.57 5.46
C ASN A 53 3.96 7.65 4.04
N ARG A 54 5.16 7.09 3.83
CA ARG A 54 5.75 7.01 2.48
C ARG A 54 4.90 6.16 1.53
N PHE A 55 4.35 5.05 2.01
CA PHE A 55 3.43 4.20 1.23
C PHE A 55 2.16 4.96 0.82
N ILE A 56 1.51 5.65 1.77
CA ILE A 56 0.33 6.50 1.51
C ILE A 56 0.65 7.54 0.44
N ASN A 57 1.76 8.25 0.58
CA ASN A 57 2.15 9.31 -0.36
C ASN A 57 2.36 8.78 -1.78
N ILE A 58 3.03 7.63 -1.93
CA ILE A 58 3.21 6.98 -3.25
C ILE A 58 1.86 6.56 -3.83
N ARG A 59 0.98 6.00 -3.01
CA ARG A 59 -0.34 5.51 -3.44
C ARG A 59 -1.27 6.66 -3.82
N ASN A 60 -1.30 7.75 -3.05
CA ASN A 60 -2.04 8.97 -3.37
C ASN A 60 -1.57 9.62 -4.67
N ARG A 61 -0.26 9.69 -4.91
CA ARG A 61 0.27 10.18 -6.20
C ARG A 61 -0.24 9.36 -7.38
N LYS A 62 -0.23 8.02 -7.25
CA LYS A 62 -0.79 7.12 -8.27
C LYS A 62 -2.29 7.31 -8.44
N TYR A 63 -3.03 7.45 -7.34
CA TYR A 63 -4.46 7.73 -7.38
C TYR A 63 -4.74 9.01 -8.18
N THR A 64 -4.07 10.12 -7.86
CA THR A 64 -4.25 11.40 -8.57
C THR A 64 -3.88 11.30 -10.05
N GLU A 65 -2.80 10.59 -10.38
CA GLU A 65 -2.40 10.36 -11.78
C GLU A 65 -3.48 9.61 -12.56
N ILE A 66 -3.99 8.51 -11.99
CA ILE A 66 -5.02 7.66 -12.60
C ILE A 66 -6.35 8.42 -12.70
N GLU A 67 -6.74 9.14 -11.64
CA GLU A 67 -7.96 9.95 -11.61
C GLU A 67 -7.94 11.01 -12.71
N ASN A 68 -6.82 11.73 -12.87
CA ASN A 68 -6.66 12.72 -13.93
C ASN A 68 -6.71 12.10 -15.33
N ARG A 69 -6.19 10.89 -15.50
CA ARG A 69 -6.30 10.13 -16.75
C ARG A 69 -7.75 9.73 -17.03
N TYR A 70 -8.46 9.26 -16.01
CA TYR A 70 -9.85 8.80 -16.12
C TYR A 70 -10.85 9.94 -16.33
N LYS A 71 -10.61 11.11 -15.74
CA LYS A 71 -11.38 12.33 -16.01
C LYS A 71 -11.45 12.67 -17.50
N LYS A 72 -10.38 12.44 -18.26
CA LYS A 72 -10.38 12.64 -19.72
C LYS A 72 -11.34 11.69 -20.44
N TYR A 73 -11.39 10.43 -20.02
CA TYR A 73 -12.31 9.44 -20.59
C TYR A 73 -13.76 9.69 -20.15
N LEU A 74 -13.98 10.12 -18.91
CA LEU A 74 -15.30 10.48 -18.40
C LEU A 74 -15.92 11.61 -19.23
N ASN A 75 -15.13 12.64 -19.55
CA ASN A 75 -15.57 13.77 -20.37
C ASN A 75 -15.85 13.38 -21.83
N ALA A 76 -15.23 12.30 -22.33
CA ALA A 76 -15.36 11.85 -23.71
C ALA A 76 -16.49 10.81 -23.92
N LEU A 77 -16.70 9.91 -22.96
CA LEU A 77 -17.69 8.82 -23.04
C LEU A 77 -18.92 9.01 -22.14
N GLY A 78 -18.95 10.04 -21.29
CA GLY A 78 -20.05 10.31 -20.36
C GLY A 78 -20.14 9.34 -19.16
N SER A 79 -19.44 8.20 -19.19
CA SER A 79 -19.37 7.22 -18.10
C SER A 79 -18.01 6.53 -18.05
N LEU A 80 -17.61 6.10 -16.84
CA LEU A 80 -16.38 5.35 -16.63
C LEU A 80 -16.70 3.84 -16.55
N PRO A 81 -16.11 3.00 -17.41
CA PRO A 81 -16.26 1.54 -17.33
C PRO A 81 -15.91 0.99 -15.94
N ASP A 82 -16.66 -0.03 -15.49
CA ASP A 82 -16.48 -0.65 -14.17
C ASP A 82 -15.06 -1.07 -13.82
N PRO A 83 -14.26 -1.67 -14.74
CA PRO A 83 -12.87 -2.04 -14.43
C PRO A 83 -11.98 -0.83 -14.08
N LEU A 84 -12.24 0.33 -14.68
CA LEU A 84 -11.48 1.56 -14.39
C LEU A 84 -11.93 2.15 -13.04
N ARG A 85 -13.22 2.08 -12.73
CA ARG A 85 -13.74 2.50 -11.42
C ARG A 85 -13.16 1.65 -10.29
N GLU A 86 -13.12 0.33 -10.48
CA GLU A 86 -12.54 -0.61 -9.51
C GLU A 86 -11.03 -0.39 -9.33
N ASN A 87 -10.29 -0.13 -10.41
CA ASN A 87 -8.89 0.22 -10.32
C ASN A 87 -8.66 1.54 -9.55
N LEU A 88 -9.51 2.55 -9.74
CA LEU A 88 -9.44 3.81 -9.01
C LEU A 88 -9.69 3.59 -7.50
N GLU A 89 -10.73 2.83 -7.16
CA GLU A 89 -11.04 2.39 -5.79
C GLU A 89 -9.88 1.61 -5.16
N PHE A 90 -9.21 0.74 -5.92
CA PHE A 90 -8.04 0.01 -5.42
C PHE A 90 -6.96 0.96 -4.92
N PHE A 91 -6.62 2.02 -5.66
CA PHE A 91 -5.58 2.97 -5.25
C PHE A 91 -6.03 3.95 -4.16
N ARG A 92 -7.32 3.97 -3.80
CA ARG A 92 -7.83 4.79 -2.70
C ARG A 92 -7.24 4.30 -1.38
N VAL A 93 -6.61 5.21 -0.65
CA VAL A 93 -5.94 4.93 0.63
C VAL A 93 -6.93 5.04 1.77
#